data_AF-A0AAN6T9Z8-F1
#
_entry.id   AF-A0AAN6T9Z8-F1
#
_cell.length_a   1.000
_cell.length_b   1.000
_cell.length_c   1.000
_cell.angle_alpha   90.00
_cell.angle_beta   90.00
_cell.angle_gamma   90.00
#
_symmetry.space_group_name_H-M   'P 1'
#
loop_
_entity.id
_entity.type
_entity.pdbx_description
1 polymer ?
#
loop_
_entity_poly.entity_id
_entity_poly.type
_entity_poly.pdbx_seq_one_letter_code
_entity_poly.pdbx_strand_id
1 'polypeptide(L)'
;MASERETNVRCSIEAADAFVEWYYNQINHSKPIAYGYVNGNSTFERAGHPPADICINGLVVATPQEWEKLLEQQRHRPQSLSLDKNAVHYVVEGYDVHVINSDYRFAAPQKMLDIHGPSDGVRMMMMLTVTGSVYFGANKKDNEDYTLKQHFHDVFILVPNWEILEKPGARYGRKYLIASHNYRAF
;
A
#
# COMPACT_ATOMS: atom_id res chain seq x y z
N MET A 1 11.10 -21.44 20.38
CA MET A 1 10.51 -20.09 20.48
C MET A 1 11.29 -19.23 19.52
N ALA A 2 10.63 -18.65 18.51
CA ALA A 2 11.28 -17.67 17.65
C ALA A 2 11.71 -16.49 18.52
N SER A 3 12.89 -15.91 18.27
CA SER A 3 13.31 -14.73 19.02
C SER A 3 12.35 -13.56 18.75
N GLU A 4 12.20 -12.62 19.69
CA GLU A 4 11.29 -11.45 19.52
C GLU A 4 11.50 -10.70 18.19
N ARG A 5 12.76 -10.64 17.75
CA ARG A 5 13.15 -10.05 16.47
C ARG A 5 12.62 -10.85 15.28
N GLU A 6 12.60 -12.18 15.36
CA GLU A 6 12.04 -13.05 14.32
C GLU A 6 10.51 -12.90 14.21
N THR A 7 9.80 -12.63 15.31
CA THR A 7 8.35 -12.40 15.28
C THR A 7 8.00 -11.14 14.49
N ASN A 8 8.65 -10.01 14.80
CA ASN A 8 8.41 -8.76 14.09
C ASN A 8 8.77 -8.87 12.59
N VAL A 9 9.90 -9.51 12.27
CA VAL A 9 10.33 -9.73 10.88
C VAL A 9 9.30 -10.59 10.12
N ARG A 10 8.87 -11.71 10.69
CA ARG A 10 7.88 -12.58 10.06
C ARG A 10 6.55 -11.85 9.85
N CYS A 11 6.02 -11.19 10.90
CA CYS A 11 4.75 -10.49 10.82
C CYS A 11 4.80 -9.28 9.87
N SER A 12 5.94 -8.59 9.76
CA SER A 12 6.08 -7.49 8.81
C SER A 12 6.07 -7.97 7.36
N ILE A 13 6.72 -9.11 7.08
CA ILE A 13 6.69 -9.74 5.75
C ILE A 13 5.26 -10.16 5.38
N GLU A 14 4.55 -10.85 6.28
CA GLU A 14 3.15 -11.25 6.07
C GLU A 14 2.23 -10.03 5.83
N ALA A 15 2.47 -8.93 6.55
CA ALA A 15 1.72 -7.69 6.38
C ALA A 15 2.04 -6.98 5.06
N ALA A 16 3.31 -6.96 4.66
CA ALA A 16 3.77 -6.39 3.40
C ALA A 16 3.21 -7.16 2.21
N ASP A 17 3.29 -8.49 2.23
CA ASP A 17 2.77 -9.36 1.17
C ASP A 17 1.28 -9.12 0.92
N ALA A 18 0.47 -9.17 1.98
CA ALA A 18 -0.96 -8.89 1.91
C ALA A 18 -1.28 -7.45 1.50
N PHE A 19 -0.37 -6.50 1.70
CA PHE A 19 -0.51 -5.12 1.23
C PHE A 19 -0.19 -4.97 -0.25
N VAL A 20 0.95 -5.49 -0.69
CA VAL A 20 1.39 -5.45 -2.08
C VAL A 20 0.37 -6.15 -2.97
N GLU A 21 -0.04 -7.37 -2.60
CA GLU A 21 -1.03 -8.14 -3.36
C GLU A 21 -2.33 -7.33 -3.51
N TRP A 22 -2.86 -6.78 -2.42
CA TRP A 22 -4.06 -5.96 -2.47
C TRP A 22 -3.87 -4.70 -3.31
N TYR A 23 -2.85 -3.89 -3.04
CA TYR A 23 -2.71 -2.55 -3.61
C TYR A 23 -2.59 -2.60 -5.14
N TYR A 24 -1.69 -3.42 -5.67
CA TYR A 24 -1.50 -3.53 -7.11
C TYR A 24 -2.63 -4.32 -7.78
N ASN A 25 -3.29 -5.26 -7.08
CA ASN A 25 -4.52 -5.88 -7.57
C ASN A 25 -5.65 -4.86 -7.73
N GLN A 26 -5.81 -3.92 -6.80
CA GLN A 26 -6.80 -2.85 -6.91
C GLN A 26 -6.49 -1.93 -8.10
N ILE A 27 -5.24 -1.50 -8.25
CA ILE A 27 -4.80 -0.66 -9.38
C ILE A 27 -5.07 -1.35 -10.72
N ASN A 28 -4.66 -2.61 -10.86
CA ASN A 28 -4.82 -3.38 -12.09
C ASN A 28 -6.29 -3.63 -12.46
N HIS A 29 -7.18 -3.70 -11.47
CA HIS A 29 -8.62 -3.89 -11.69
C HIS A 29 -9.41 -2.57 -11.66
N SER A 30 -8.74 -1.42 -11.73
CA SER A 30 -9.39 -0.09 -11.69
C SER A 30 -10.32 0.09 -10.47
N LYS A 31 -9.96 -0.52 -9.34
CA LYS A 31 -10.69 -0.39 -8.08
C LYS A 31 -10.06 0.70 -7.22
N PRO A 32 -10.84 1.32 -6.32
CA PRO A 32 -10.30 2.34 -5.42
C PRO A 32 -9.24 1.76 -4.47
N ILE A 33 -8.30 2.61 -4.09
CA ILE A 33 -7.20 2.39 -3.14
C ILE A 33 -7.23 3.42 -1.99
N ALA A 34 -8.05 4.47 -2.09
CA ALA A 34 -8.11 5.56 -1.11
C ALA A 34 -8.42 5.08 0.32
N TYR A 35 -9.22 4.02 0.47
CA TYR A 35 -9.53 3.42 1.76
C TYR A 35 -8.35 2.67 2.41
N GLY A 36 -7.24 2.52 1.70
CA GLY A 36 -5.99 2.01 2.25
C GLY A 36 -5.10 3.09 2.87
N TYR A 37 -5.48 4.36 2.82
CA TYR A 37 -4.75 5.46 3.44
C TYR A 37 -5.31 5.79 4.82
N VAL A 38 -4.52 6.49 5.64
CA VAL A 38 -4.98 7.00 6.94
C VAL A 38 -6.10 8.04 6.79
N ASN A 39 -6.18 8.73 5.64
CA ASN A 39 -7.25 9.65 5.30
C ASN A 39 -8.62 8.92 5.32
N GLY A 40 -9.62 9.46 6.02
CA GLY A 40 -10.93 8.82 6.12
C GLY A 40 -11.01 7.70 7.17
N ASN A 41 -9.91 7.35 7.85
CA ASN A 41 -9.97 6.43 8.98
C ASN A 41 -10.41 7.18 10.25
N SER A 42 -11.57 6.82 10.79
CA SER A 42 -12.20 7.57 11.89
C SER A 42 -11.33 7.62 13.15
N THR A 43 -10.53 6.58 13.39
CA THR A 43 -9.64 6.50 14.55
C THR A 43 -8.44 7.44 14.41
N PHE A 44 -7.82 7.50 13.24
CA PHE A 44 -6.73 8.43 12.96
C PHE A 44 -7.22 9.88 12.88
N GLU A 45 -8.37 10.13 12.25
CA GLU A 45 -8.95 11.49 12.15
C GLU A 45 -9.30 12.06 13.52
N ARG A 46 -9.96 11.28 14.38
CA ARG A 46 -10.29 11.69 15.75
C ARG A 46 -9.05 11.99 16.59
N ALA A 47 -7.95 11.30 16.33
CA ALA A 47 -6.66 11.52 17.00
C ALA A 47 -5.86 12.69 16.41
N GLY A 48 -6.33 13.34 15.34
CA GLY A 48 -5.64 14.46 14.69
C GLY A 48 -4.41 14.05 13.88
N HIS A 49 -4.42 12.84 13.29
CA HIS A 49 -3.36 12.46 12.35
C HIS A 49 -3.35 13.41 11.15
N PRO A 50 -2.18 13.85 10.65
CA PRO A 50 -2.12 14.61 9.41
C PRO A 50 -2.64 13.78 8.22
N PRO A 51 -3.06 14.42 7.11
CA PRO A 51 -3.27 13.71 5.86
C PRO A 51 -2.04 12.89 5.46
N ALA A 52 -2.23 11.79 4.74
CA ALA A 52 -1.11 11.05 4.19
C ALA A 52 -0.26 11.95 3.28
N ASP A 53 1.07 11.85 3.41
CA ASP A 53 2.00 12.55 2.53
C ASP A 53 2.18 11.74 1.24
N ILE A 54 1.72 12.27 0.11
CA ILE A 54 1.71 11.58 -1.17
C ILE A 54 2.52 12.38 -2.20
N CYS A 55 3.52 11.73 -2.79
CA CYS A 55 4.35 12.31 -3.84
C CYS A 55 4.43 11.36 -5.04
N ILE A 56 3.90 11.78 -6.19
CA ILE A 56 3.83 11.00 -7.42
C ILE A 56 4.75 11.63 -8.46
N ASN A 57 5.85 10.97 -8.80
CA ASN A 57 6.88 11.46 -9.72
C ASN A 57 7.46 12.85 -9.35
N GLY A 58 7.50 13.18 -8.06
CA GLY A 58 7.94 14.48 -7.56
C GLY A 58 6.82 15.53 -7.42
N LEU A 59 5.61 15.22 -7.86
CA LEU A 59 4.43 16.05 -7.65
C LEU A 59 3.79 15.69 -6.31
N VAL A 60 3.66 16.67 -5.41
CA VAL A 60 2.87 16.51 -4.18
C VAL A 60 1.38 16.41 -4.56
N VAL A 61 0.73 15.35 -4.08
CA VAL A 61 -0.69 15.07 -4.29
C VAL A 61 -1.40 15.22 -2.96
N ALA A 62 -2.48 16.01 -2.91
CA ALA A 62 -3.07 16.41 -1.63
C ALA A 62 -3.93 15.31 -1.01
N THR A 63 -4.53 14.43 -1.83
CA THR A 63 -5.43 13.37 -1.36
C THR A 63 -5.26 12.05 -2.11
N PRO A 64 -5.59 10.92 -1.47
CA PRO A 64 -5.62 9.63 -2.16
C PRO A 64 -6.58 9.59 -3.35
N GLN A 65 -7.68 10.34 -3.29
CA GLN A 65 -8.65 10.46 -4.39
C GLN A 65 -8.07 11.19 -5.60
N GLU A 66 -7.18 12.16 -5.40
CA GLU A 66 -6.45 12.79 -6.50
C GLU A 66 -5.46 11.81 -7.14
N TRP A 67 -4.81 10.97 -6.34
CA TRP A 67 -3.97 9.89 -6.89
C TRP A 67 -4.78 8.89 -7.72
N GLU A 68 -5.98 8.49 -7.26
CA GLU A 68 -6.89 7.64 -8.05
C GLU A 68 -7.28 8.28 -9.39
N LYS A 69 -7.50 9.60 -9.42
CA LYS A 69 -7.76 10.33 -10.67
C LYS A 69 -6.55 10.33 -11.61
N LEU A 70 -5.32 10.45 -11.09
CA LEU A 70 -4.11 10.36 -11.91
C LEU A 70 -3.96 8.95 -12.51
N LEU A 71 -4.22 7.90 -11.74
CA LEU A 71 -4.26 6.52 -12.23
C LEU A 71 -5.34 6.32 -13.31
N GLU A 72 -6.51 6.93 -13.12
CA GLU A 72 -7.57 6.90 -14.13
C GLU A 72 -7.13 7.59 -15.42
N GLN A 73 -6.55 8.79 -15.33
CA GLN A 73 -6.03 9.52 -16.49
C GLN A 73 -4.93 8.73 -17.23
N GLN A 74 -4.04 8.06 -16.49
CA GLN A 74 -3.00 7.20 -17.04
C GLN A 74 -3.59 6.07 -17.89
N ARG A 75 -4.66 5.41 -17.41
CA ARG A 75 -5.36 4.34 -18.14
C ARG A 75 -6.00 4.81 -19.44
N HIS A 76 -6.33 6.08 -19.59
CA HIS A 76 -6.94 6.62 -20.81
C HIS A 76 -5.91 6.94 -21.93
N ARG A 77 -4.60 6.81 -21.67
CA ARG A 77 -3.52 7.05 -22.64
C ARG A 77 -2.79 5.75 -22.97
N PRO A 78 -3.44 4.82 -23.66
CA PRO A 78 -3.72 5.04 -25.09
C PRO A 78 -5.22 5.07 -25.44
N GLN A 79 -5.62 6.01 -26.32
CA GLN A 79 -7.02 6.24 -26.73
C GLN A 79 -7.63 5.14 -27.62
N SER A 80 -6.85 4.15 -28.06
CA SER A 80 -7.33 3.07 -28.91
C SER A 80 -6.48 1.82 -28.68
N LEU A 81 -7.00 0.89 -27.89
CA LEU A 81 -6.43 -0.44 -27.71
C LEU A 81 -7.41 -1.49 -28.21
N SER A 82 -6.86 -2.53 -28.82
CA SER A 82 -7.62 -3.74 -29.13
C SER A 82 -8.09 -4.42 -27.84
N LEU A 83 -9.19 -5.17 -27.91
CA LEU A 83 -9.86 -5.77 -26.73
C LEU A 83 -8.96 -6.73 -25.92
N ASP A 84 -7.90 -7.25 -26.53
CA ASP A 84 -6.91 -8.17 -25.96
C ASP A 84 -5.77 -7.45 -25.20
N LYS A 85 -5.70 -6.12 -25.23
CA LYS A 85 -4.65 -5.34 -24.56
C LYS A 85 -5.13 -4.70 -23.25
N ASN A 86 -4.23 -4.67 -22.26
CA ASN A 86 -4.38 -3.88 -21.04
C ASN A 86 -3.94 -2.44 -21.32
N ALA A 87 -4.74 -1.47 -20.88
CA ALA A 87 -4.35 -0.07 -20.98
C ALA A 87 -3.09 0.23 -20.18
N VAL A 88 -3.08 -0.19 -18.92
CA VAL A 88 -1.95 -0.11 -17.99
C VAL A 88 -1.98 -1.37 -17.13
N HIS A 89 -0.84 -2.01 -16.94
CA HIS A 89 -0.70 -3.15 -16.05
C HIS A 89 0.58 -3.05 -15.23
N TYR A 90 0.44 -3.12 -13.91
CA TYR A 90 1.54 -3.11 -12.95
C TYR A 90 1.92 -4.55 -12.60
N VAL A 91 3.20 -4.87 -12.74
CA VAL A 91 3.81 -6.13 -12.32
C VAL A 91 4.84 -5.84 -11.25
N VAL A 92 4.64 -6.38 -10.06
CA VAL A 92 5.61 -6.30 -8.97
C VAL A 92 6.71 -7.32 -9.21
N GLU A 93 7.97 -6.89 -9.18
CA GLU A 93 9.14 -7.74 -9.33
C GLU A 93 9.75 -8.11 -7.98
N GLY A 94 9.63 -7.22 -6.99
CA GLY A 94 10.08 -7.47 -5.63
C GLY A 94 9.64 -6.39 -4.66
N TYR A 95 9.71 -6.71 -3.38
CA TYR A 95 9.51 -5.75 -2.30
C TYR A 95 10.39 -6.11 -1.09
N ASP A 96 10.63 -5.12 -0.25
CA ASP A 96 11.33 -5.26 1.03
C ASP A 96 10.61 -4.44 2.10
N VAL A 97 10.63 -4.92 3.35
CA VAL A 97 9.93 -4.27 4.46
C VAL A 97 10.78 -4.23 5.72
N HIS A 98 10.89 -3.02 6.28
CA HIS A 98 11.58 -2.78 7.54
C HIS A 98 10.63 -2.22 8.58
N VAL A 99 10.63 -2.79 9.78
CA VAL A 99 9.95 -2.22 10.94
C VAL A 99 10.77 -1.02 11.44
N ILE A 100 10.24 0.19 11.28
CA ILE A 100 10.90 1.44 11.68
C ILE A 100 10.50 1.88 13.09
N ASN A 101 9.35 1.41 13.60
CA ASN A 101 8.98 1.51 15.01
C ASN A 101 8.14 0.29 15.40
N SER A 102 8.65 -0.55 16.31
CA SER A 102 7.95 -1.74 16.80
C SER A 102 6.98 -1.46 17.96
N ASP A 103 6.98 -0.24 18.49
CA ASP A 103 6.12 0.23 19.58
C ASP A 103 5.28 1.43 19.12
N TYR A 104 4.61 1.32 17.97
CA TYR A 104 3.74 2.39 17.46
C TYR A 104 2.48 2.53 18.36
N ARG A 105 2.23 3.75 18.85
CA ARG A 105 1.15 4.03 19.83
C ARG A 105 0.16 5.11 19.40
N PHE A 106 0.42 5.80 18.29
CA PHE A 106 -0.46 6.89 17.87
C PHE A 106 -1.87 6.36 17.54
N ALA A 107 -2.89 7.04 18.06
CA ALA A 107 -4.30 6.64 17.98
C ALA A 107 -4.62 5.23 18.49
N ALA A 108 -3.67 4.55 19.14
CA ALA A 108 -3.84 3.19 19.64
C ALA A 108 -4.81 3.19 20.82
N PRO A 109 -5.88 2.39 20.77
CA PRO A 109 -6.73 2.19 21.94
C PRO A 109 -5.94 1.55 23.08
N GLN A 110 -6.21 1.96 24.32
CA GLN A 110 -5.44 1.50 25.49
C GLN A 110 -5.40 -0.03 25.58
N LYS A 111 -6.52 -0.70 25.30
CA LYS A 111 -6.62 -2.16 25.26
C LYS A 111 -5.61 -2.81 24.29
N MET A 112 -5.32 -2.17 23.15
CA MET A 112 -4.32 -2.68 22.20
C MET A 112 -2.89 -2.55 22.74
N LEU A 113 -2.62 -1.50 23.53
CA LEU A 113 -1.33 -1.30 24.20
C LEU A 113 -1.12 -2.30 25.35
N ASP A 114 -2.20 -2.66 26.05
CA ASP A 114 -2.16 -3.58 27.18
C ASP A 114 -1.97 -5.04 26.71
N ILE A 115 -2.57 -5.41 25.57
CA ILE A 115 -2.54 -6.78 25.04
C ILE A 115 -1.29 -7.05 24.20
N HIS A 116 -0.79 -6.06 23.46
CA HIS A 116 0.30 -6.26 22.52
C HIS A 116 1.59 -5.56 22.96
N GLY A 117 2.62 -6.35 23.24
CA GLY A 117 3.97 -5.86 23.45
C GLY A 117 4.66 -5.42 22.13
N PRO A 118 5.79 -4.71 22.21
CA PRO A 118 6.58 -4.32 21.03
C PRO A 118 7.15 -5.50 20.22
N SER A 119 7.16 -6.70 20.78
CA SER A 119 7.69 -7.93 20.17
C SER A 119 6.62 -8.83 19.53
N ASP A 120 5.35 -8.44 19.59
CA ASP A 120 4.22 -9.27 19.14
C ASP A 120 3.91 -9.15 17.64
N GLY A 121 4.59 -8.27 16.90
CA GLY A 121 4.38 -8.11 15.46
C GLY A 121 3.05 -7.45 15.08
N VAL A 122 2.44 -6.67 15.99
CA VAL A 122 1.13 -6.01 15.76
C VAL A 122 1.26 -4.49 15.65
N ARG A 123 1.98 -3.86 16.59
CA ARG A 123 2.04 -2.39 16.71
C ARG A 123 3.17 -1.80 15.87
N MET A 124 3.33 -2.30 14.65
CA MET A 124 4.46 -1.99 13.78
C MET A 124 4.15 -0.79 12.89
N MET A 125 5.05 0.19 12.90
CA MET A 125 5.22 1.14 11.80
C MET A 125 6.27 0.57 10.86
N MET A 126 5.94 0.46 9.57
CA MET A 126 6.79 -0.19 8.58
C MET A 126 7.13 0.75 7.44
N MET A 127 8.37 0.68 6.97
CA MET A 127 8.77 1.20 5.68
C MET A 127 8.76 0.03 4.69
N LEU A 128 7.95 0.14 3.64
CA LEU A 128 7.83 -0.84 2.58
C LEU A 128 8.35 -0.22 1.28
N THR A 129 9.32 -0.87 0.63
CA THR A 129 9.77 -0.51 -0.71
C THR A 129 9.30 -1.55 -1.70
N VAL A 130 8.74 -1.13 -2.83
CA VAL A 130 8.27 -2.02 -3.89
C VAL A 130 8.91 -1.59 -5.21
N THR A 131 9.36 -2.56 -5.99
CA THR A 131 9.92 -2.34 -7.32
C THR A 131 9.22 -3.23 -8.33
N GLY A 132 9.09 -2.73 -9.56
CA GLY A 132 8.48 -3.50 -10.62
C GLY A 132 8.44 -2.77 -11.94
N SER A 133 7.58 -3.28 -12.82
CA SER A 133 7.38 -2.76 -14.16
C SER A 133 5.93 -2.34 -14.37
N VAL A 134 5.72 -1.23 -15.06
CA VAL A 134 4.41 -0.81 -15.56
C VAL A 134 4.40 -0.89 -17.08
N TYR A 135 3.43 -1.62 -17.60
CA TYR A 135 3.25 -1.92 -19.00
C TYR A 135 2.06 -1.15 -19.56
N PHE A 136 2.24 -0.47 -20.69
CA PHE A 136 1.19 0.28 -21.37
C PHE A 136 0.84 -0.40 -22.69
N GLY A 137 -0.44 -0.73 -22.89
CA GLY A 137 -0.90 -1.37 -24.14
C GLY A 137 -0.35 -2.78 -24.37
N ALA A 138 -0.07 -3.52 -23.30
CA ALA A 138 0.47 -4.90 -23.40
C ALA A 138 -0.65 -5.93 -23.54
N ASN A 139 -0.32 -7.10 -24.11
CA ASN A 139 -1.25 -8.22 -24.16
C ASN A 139 -1.62 -8.70 -22.75
N LYS A 140 -2.91 -8.97 -22.53
CA LYS A 140 -3.45 -9.43 -21.24
C LYS A 140 -2.85 -10.73 -20.72
N LYS A 141 -2.32 -11.60 -21.59
CA LYS A 141 -1.90 -12.96 -21.22
C LYS A 141 -0.47 -13.03 -20.69
N ASP A 142 0.45 -12.30 -21.33
CA ASP A 142 1.88 -12.43 -21.12
C ASP A 142 2.58 -11.09 -20.86
N ASN A 143 1.84 -9.97 -20.93
CA ASN A 143 2.39 -8.61 -20.85
C ASN A 143 3.46 -8.30 -21.92
N GLU A 144 3.47 -9.06 -23.01
CA GLU A 144 4.29 -8.81 -24.19
C GLU A 144 3.57 -7.86 -25.16
N ASP A 145 4.27 -7.44 -26.22
CA ASP A 145 3.74 -6.51 -27.24
C ASP A 145 3.19 -5.20 -26.64
N TYR A 146 3.91 -4.67 -25.66
CA TYR A 146 3.61 -3.39 -25.03
C TYR A 146 4.02 -2.22 -25.92
N THR A 147 3.32 -1.09 -25.76
CA THR A 147 3.67 0.18 -26.40
C THR A 147 4.77 0.91 -25.64
N LEU A 148 4.70 0.88 -24.31
CA LEU A 148 5.70 1.45 -23.42
C LEU A 148 5.84 0.54 -22.21
N LYS A 149 7.06 0.39 -21.72
CA LYS A 149 7.38 -0.21 -20.43
C LYS A 149 8.17 0.81 -19.63
N GLN A 150 7.77 1.03 -18.38
CA GLN A 150 8.56 1.82 -17.44
C GLN A 150 8.90 0.97 -16.23
N HIS A 151 10.04 1.26 -15.62
CA HIS A 151 10.34 0.74 -14.30
C HIS A 151 9.67 1.65 -13.26
N PHE A 152 9.13 1.08 -12.20
CA PHE A 152 8.60 1.86 -11.09
C PHE A 152 9.20 1.42 -9.76
N HIS A 153 9.25 2.39 -8.85
CA HIS A 153 9.66 2.22 -7.48
C HIS A 153 8.68 2.97 -6.59
N ASP A 154 8.16 2.27 -5.60
CA ASP A 154 7.25 2.78 -4.59
C ASP A 154 7.87 2.68 -3.20
N VAL A 155 7.65 3.70 -2.37
CA VAL A 155 7.98 3.67 -0.94
C VAL A 155 6.74 4.04 -0.14
N PHE A 156 6.37 3.18 0.79
CA PHE A 156 5.25 3.41 1.70
C PHE A 156 5.74 3.45 3.14
N ILE A 157 5.11 4.32 3.93
CA ILE A 157 5.09 4.20 5.38
C ILE A 157 3.72 3.66 5.77
N LEU A 158 3.71 2.49 6.40
CA LEU A 158 2.51 1.78 6.83
C LEU A 158 2.35 1.86 8.35
N VAL A 159 1.13 2.09 8.82
CA VAL A 159 0.76 2.16 10.24
C VAL A 159 -0.40 1.21 10.56
N PRO A 160 -0.53 0.73 11.80
CA PRO A 160 -1.58 -0.22 12.18
C PRO A 160 -3.00 0.37 12.01
N ASN A 161 -3.91 -0.41 11.44
CA ASN A 161 -5.34 -0.08 11.41
C ASN A 161 -6.02 -0.62 12.66
N TRP A 162 -6.18 0.24 13.67
CA TRP A 162 -6.79 -0.16 14.94
C TRP A 162 -8.22 -0.67 14.78
N GLU A 163 -9.02 -0.12 13.86
CA GLU A 163 -10.43 -0.53 13.66
C GLU A 163 -10.59 -1.97 13.15
N ILE A 164 -9.54 -2.50 12.53
CA ILE A 164 -9.48 -3.87 12.02
C ILE A 164 -8.73 -4.78 13.00
N LEU A 165 -7.60 -4.32 13.54
CA LEU A 165 -6.77 -5.11 14.46
C LEU A 165 -7.45 -5.39 15.80
N GLU A 166 -8.35 -4.52 16.26
CA GLU A 166 -9.15 -4.74 17.47
C GLU A 166 -10.21 -5.84 17.33
N LYS A 167 -10.55 -6.22 16.08
CA LYS A 167 -11.63 -7.17 15.80
C LYS A 167 -11.03 -8.56 15.53
N PRO A 168 -10.92 -9.42 16.55
CA PRO A 168 -10.40 -10.76 16.34
C PRO A 168 -11.27 -11.51 15.32
N GLY A 169 -10.63 -12.03 14.27
CA GLY A 169 -11.32 -12.75 13.19
C GLY A 169 -11.89 -11.87 12.07
N ALA A 170 -11.62 -10.56 12.04
CA ALA A 170 -11.94 -9.74 10.88
C ALA A 170 -11.28 -10.31 9.61
N ARG A 171 -12.11 -10.85 8.71
CA ARG A 171 -11.67 -11.47 7.45
C ARG A 171 -11.43 -10.44 6.34
N TYR A 172 -11.99 -9.25 6.51
CA TYR A 172 -11.98 -8.18 5.52
C TYR A 172 -11.47 -6.89 6.15
N GLY A 173 -10.85 -6.05 5.33
CA GLY A 173 -10.26 -4.79 5.75
C GLY A 173 -8.73 -4.83 5.80
N ARG A 174 -8.12 -3.66 5.72
CA ARG A 174 -6.68 -3.48 5.71
C ARG A 174 -6.15 -3.47 7.14
N LYS A 175 -5.23 -4.38 7.48
CA LYS A 175 -4.56 -4.39 8.80
C LYS A 175 -3.60 -3.23 8.99
N TYR A 176 -3.06 -2.69 7.90
CA TYR A 176 -2.15 -1.55 7.89
C TYR A 176 -2.58 -0.55 6.82
N LEU A 177 -2.44 0.74 7.14
CA LEU A 177 -2.83 1.89 6.31
C LEU A 177 -1.60 2.70 5.91
N ILE A 178 -1.70 3.39 4.77
CA ILE A 178 -0.66 4.25 4.21
C ILE A 178 -0.70 5.60 4.91
N ALA A 179 0.40 5.94 5.60
CA ALA A 179 0.65 7.26 6.19
C ALA A 179 1.54 8.14 5.30
N SER A 180 2.37 7.54 4.44
CA SER A 180 3.15 8.23 3.41
C SER A 180 3.37 7.32 2.21
N HIS A 181 3.44 7.90 1.02
CA HIS A 181 3.58 7.22 -0.25
C HIS A 181 4.40 8.05 -1.25
N ASN A 182 5.52 7.51 -1.70
CA ASN A 182 6.34 8.09 -2.77
C ASN A 182 6.40 7.13 -3.96
N TYR A 183 5.83 7.55 -5.08
CA TYR A 183 5.85 6.81 -6.34
C TYR A 183 6.82 7.46 -7.31
N ARG A 184 7.65 6.64 -7.97
CA ARG A 184 8.49 7.07 -9.09
C ARG A 184 8.42 6.04 -10.21
N ALA A 185 8.16 6.47 -11.44
CA ALA A 185 8.31 5.65 -12.63
C ALA A 185 9.09 6.39 -13.73
N PHE A 186 9.89 5.65 -14.48
CA PHE A 186 10.76 6.16 -15.54
C PHE A 186 10.90 5.16 -16.68
#